data_AF-X1BGC5-F1
#
_entry.id   AF-X1BGC5-F1
#
_cell.length_a   1.000
_cell.length_b   1.000
_cell.length_c   1.000
_cell.angle_alpha   90.00
_cell.angle_beta   90.00
_cell.angle_gamma   90.00
#
_symmetry.space_group_name_H-M   'P 1'
#
loop_
_entity.id
_entity.type
_entity.pdbx_description
1 polymer ?
#
loop_
_entity_poly.entity_id
_entity_poly.type
_entity_poly.pdbx_seq_one_letter_code
_entity_poly.pdbx_strand_id
1 'polypeptide(L)'
;MKKVTKKIPEEEKAYTMPDLSLLVKPKAEEAKEDLKAKGTLLEETLSEFGISAKVVGALQGPVITRFEVQPAKGVTVSSITSRSNDIALKLAAPSIRIEAPIPGKAALGIEVPNKRPSFVYLSEILSTREFYESPSKLTLSLGKDIAGRPVIADLTTMPHLLIAGTTGSGKSVCINCIINSVLFQATPDEVKFLLIDPKRVELKTYNDIPHLITPVITDPK
;
A
#
# COMPACT_ATOMS: atom_id res chain seq x y z
N MET A 1 28.83 -44.20 43.20
CA MET A 1 28.04 -42.95 43.26
C MET A 1 28.51 -42.01 42.16
N LYS A 2 27.83 -41.97 41.01
CA LYS A 2 28.14 -41.03 39.92
C LYS A 2 27.40 -39.72 40.20
N LYS A 3 28.13 -38.62 40.41
CA LYS A 3 27.56 -37.28 40.58
C LYS A 3 26.84 -36.89 39.28
N VAL A 4 25.52 -36.73 39.38
CA VAL A 4 24.71 -36.13 38.32
C VAL A 4 24.96 -34.62 38.40
N THR A 5 25.78 -34.10 37.49
CA THR A 5 25.94 -32.66 37.29
C THR A 5 24.64 -32.11 36.70
N LYS A 6 23.88 -31.43 37.55
CA LYS A 6 22.65 -30.71 37.20
C LYS A 6 23.05 -29.59 36.22
N LYS A 7 22.72 -29.76 34.94
CA LYS A 7 22.89 -28.73 33.91
C LYS A 7 22.02 -27.54 34.33
N ILE A 8 22.65 -26.40 34.58
CA ILE A 8 21.96 -25.14 34.88
C ILE A 8 21.17 -24.77 33.62
N PRO A 9 19.90 -24.31 33.71
CA PRO A 9 19.16 -23.89 32.53
C PRO A 9 19.90 -22.73 31.88
N GLU A 10 20.17 -22.82 30.57
CA GLU A 10 20.58 -21.64 29.80
C GLU A 10 19.47 -20.60 29.94
N GLU A 11 19.80 -19.40 30.43
CA GLU A 11 18.88 -18.26 30.38
C GLU A 11 18.48 -18.05 28.93
N GLU A 12 17.22 -18.31 28.60
CA GLU A 12 16.64 -17.95 27.31
C GLU A 12 16.84 -16.44 27.12
N LYS A 13 17.74 -16.07 26.20
CA LYS A 13 17.94 -14.66 25.85
C LYS A 13 16.60 -14.08 25.41
N ALA A 14 16.11 -13.09 26.14
CA ALA A 14 14.88 -12.40 25.81
C ALA A 14 14.93 -11.87 24.36
N TYR A 15 13.90 -12.18 23.56
CA TYR A 15 13.81 -11.72 22.18
C TYR A 15 13.79 -10.19 22.13
N THR A 16 14.63 -9.61 21.29
CA THR A 16 14.68 -8.15 21.07
C THR A 16 13.98 -7.82 19.76
N MET A 17 13.01 -6.91 19.81
CA MET A 17 12.30 -6.44 18.63
C MET A 17 13.25 -5.70 17.66
N PRO A 18 13.05 -5.81 16.33
CA PRO A 18 13.84 -5.08 15.36
C PRO A 18 13.62 -3.56 15.48
N ASP A 19 14.70 -2.81 15.29
CA ASP A 19 14.66 -1.34 15.32
C ASP A 19 14.26 -0.78 13.94
N LEU A 20 13.43 0.27 13.91
CA LEU A 20 13.00 0.93 12.67
C LEU A 20 14.16 1.50 11.84
N SER A 21 15.33 1.71 12.43
CA SER A 21 16.56 2.11 11.74
C SER A 21 17.06 1.10 10.72
N LEU A 22 16.61 -0.16 10.79
CA LEU A 22 16.86 -1.18 9.76
C LEU A 22 16.15 -0.86 8.44
N LEU A 23 15.10 -0.03 8.47
CA LEU A 23 14.32 0.32 7.30
C LEU A 23 14.84 1.59 6.63
N VAL A 24 14.74 1.60 5.30
CA VAL A 24 15.09 2.79 4.50
C VAL A 24 14.14 3.93 4.84
N LYS A 25 14.70 5.09 5.19
CA LYS A 25 13.93 6.31 5.46
C LYS A 25 13.50 6.99 4.17
N PRO A 26 12.35 7.69 4.16
CA PRO A 26 11.92 8.45 3.01
C PRO A 26 12.95 9.52 2.63
N LYS A 27 13.15 9.69 1.33
CA LYS A 27 13.88 10.86 0.80
C LYS A 27 12.97 12.09 0.89
N ALA A 28 13.56 13.28 0.96
CA ALA A 28 12.80 14.53 0.99
C ALA A 28 11.82 14.60 -0.19
N GLU A 29 10.59 15.06 0.07
CA GLU A 29 9.54 15.18 -0.95
C GLU A 29 9.99 16.10 -2.08
N GLU A 30 9.74 15.67 -3.33
CA GLU A 30 9.94 16.52 -4.50
C GLU A 30 8.87 17.63 -4.56
N ALA A 31 9.16 18.69 -5.33
CA ALA A 31 8.25 19.81 -5.51
C ALA A 31 6.85 19.34 -5.99
N LYS A 32 5.81 19.84 -5.31
CA LYS A 32 4.41 19.60 -5.68
C LYS A 32 4.13 20.08 -7.11
N GLU A 33 3.25 19.36 -7.80
CA GLU A 33 2.92 19.71 -9.17
C GLU A 33 2.02 20.95 -9.20
N ASP A 34 2.05 21.69 -10.32
CA ASP A 34 1.08 22.76 -10.54
C ASP A 34 -0.29 22.14 -10.87
N LEU A 35 -1.08 21.91 -9.81
CA LEU A 35 -2.41 21.32 -9.90
C LEU A 35 -3.38 22.23 -10.65
N LYS A 36 -3.19 23.55 -10.61
CA LYS A 36 -4.06 24.50 -11.28
C LYS A 36 -3.88 24.40 -12.79
N ALA A 37 -2.63 24.41 -13.26
CA ALA A 37 -2.33 24.23 -14.67
C ALA A 37 -2.83 22.88 -15.21
N LYS A 38 -2.65 21.79 -14.45
CA LYS A 38 -3.19 20.48 -14.83
C LYS A 38 -4.72 20.44 -14.83
N GLY A 39 -5.37 21.09 -13.87
CA GLY A 39 -6.82 21.20 -13.81
C GLY A 39 -7.38 21.91 -15.04
N THR A 40 -6.78 23.04 -15.43
CA THR A 40 -7.15 23.77 -16.65
C THR A 40 -6.95 22.92 -17.91
N LEU A 41 -5.82 22.22 -18.03
CA LEU A 41 -5.58 21.29 -19.14
C LEU A 41 -6.63 20.17 -19.20
N LEU A 42 -7.08 19.66 -18.06
CA LEU A 42 -8.14 18.65 -18.00
C LEU A 42 -9.49 19.22 -18.46
N GLU A 43 -9.85 20.43 -18.04
CA GLU A 43 -11.08 21.11 -18.52
C GLU A 43 -11.04 21.33 -20.03
N GLU A 44 -9.93 21.84 -20.57
CA GLU A 44 -9.71 22.04 -22.00
C GLU A 44 -9.82 20.72 -22.77
N THR A 45 -9.15 19.67 -22.27
CA THR A 45 -9.20 18.33 -22.86
C THR A 45 -10.63 17.80 -22.93
N LEU A 46 -11.40 17.90 -21.84
CA LEU A 46 -12.80 17.48 -21.83
C LEU A 46 -13.65 18.29 -22.82
N SER A 47 -13.41 19.60 -22.90
CA SER A 47 -14.10 20.47 -23.85
C SER A 47 -13.82 20.10 -25.31
N GLU A 48 -12.60 19.70 -25.67
CA GLU A 48 -12.25 19.22 -27.02
C GLU A 48 -13.06 17.97 -27.43
N PHE A 49 -13.46 17.14 -26.47
CA PHE A 49 -14.33 15.98 -26.71
C PHE A 49 -15.82 16.30 -26.62
N GLY A 50 -16.19 17.60 -26.55
CA GLY A 50 -17.58 18.04 -26.42
C GLY A 50 -18.17 17.82 -25.03
N ILE A 51 -17.33 17.60 -24.01
CA ILE A 51 -17.75 17.36 -22.63
C ILE A 51 -17.54 18.64 -21.83
N SER A 52 -18.63 19.35 -21.54
CA SER A 52 -18.57 20.53 -20.68
C SER A 52 -18.51 20.12 -19.20
N ALA A 53 -17.40 20.40 -18.53
CA ALA A 53 -17.20 20.13 -17.12
C ALA A 53 -16.23 21.15 -16.50
N LYS A 54 -16.26 21.27 -15.16
CA LYS A 54 -15.36 22.13 -14.40
C LYS A 54 -14.63 21.35 -13.31
N VAL A 55 -13.35 21.64 -13.11
CA VAL A 55 -12.55 21.15 -11.98
C VAL A 55 -12.85 22.04 -10.78
N VAL A 56 -13.48 21.47 -9.76
CA VAL A 56 -13.87 22.18 -8.52
C VAL A 56 -12.89 21.94 -7.38
N GLY A 57 -11.99 20.97 -7.52
CA GLY A 57 -10.96 20.66 -6.53
C GLY A 57 -9.92 19.69 -7.08
N ALA A 58 -8.80 19.59 -6.38
CA ALA A 58 -7.76 18.63 -6.67
C ALA A 58 -7.13 18.15 -5.36
N LEU A 59 -6.83 16.85 -5.30
CA LEU A 59 -6.13 16.20 -4.20
C LEU A 59 -4.91 15.48 -4.77
N GLN A 60 -3.73 16.01 -4.50
CA GLN A 60 -2.47 15.36 -4.88
C GLN A 60 -2.08 14.33 -3.84
N GLY A 61 -2.04 13.06 -4.23
CA GLY A 61 -1.47 11.97 -3.46
C GLY A 61 -0.03 11.63 -3.87
N PRO A 62 0.56 10.58 -3.28
CA PRO A 62 1.93 10.18 -3.59
C PRO A 62 2.13 9.71 -5.04
N VAL A 63 1.19 8.89 -5.55
CA VAL A 63 1.32 8.24 -6.87
C VAL A 63 0.41 8.90 -7.92
N ILE A 64 -0.76 9.36 -7.51
CA ILE A 64 -1.79 9.92 -8.39
C ILE A 64 -2.32 11.23 -7.81
N THR A 65 -2.88 12.06 -8.69
CA THR A 65 -3.67 13.24 -8.34
C THR A 65 -5.11 12.99 -8.73
N ARG A 66 -6.05 13.19 -7.81
CA ARG A 66 -7.48 13.12 -8.08
C ARG A 66 -8.03 14.54 -8.30
N PHE A 67 -8.57 14.78 -9.50
CA PHE A 67 -9.33 15.99 -9.82
C PHE A 67 -10.81 15.74 -9.57
N GLU A 68 -11.45 16.64 -8.81
CA GLU A 68 -12.89 16.65 -8.62
C GLU A 68 -13.52 17.44 -9.76
N VAL A 69 -14.27 16.75 -10.61
CA VAL A 69 -14.84 17.29 -11.84
C VAL A 69 -16.35 17.32 -11.73
N GLN A 70 -16.93 18.51 -11.86
CA GLN A 70 -18.36 18.73 -11.90
C GLN A 70 -18.83 18.86 -13.37
N PRO A 71 -19.57 17.87 -13.90
CA PRO A 71 -20.09 17.93 -15.26
C PRO A 71 -21.24 18.94 -15.36
N ALA A 72 -21.39 19.56 -16.54
CA ALA A 72 -22.54 20.41 -16.83
C ALA A 72 -23.84 19.58 -16.93
N LYS A 73 -24.99 20.26 -16.85
CA LYS A 73 -26.30 19.63 -17.03
C LYS A 73 -26.36 18.93 -18.39
N GLY A 74 -26.81 17.67 -18.39
CA GLY A 74 -26.96 16.86 -19.61
C GLY A 74 -25.72 16.04 -20.01
N VAL A 75 -24.56 16.27 -19.38
CA VAL A 75 -23.39 15.40 -19.56
C VAL A 75 -23.58 14.13 -18.74
N THR A 76 -23.49 12.97 -19.39
CA THR A 76 -23.63 11.67 -18.73
C THR A 76 -22.26 11.20 -18.20
N VAL A 77 -22.27 10.36 -17.16
CA VAL A 77 -21.03 9.71 -16.70
C VAL A 77 -20.42 8.87 -17.83
N SER A 78 -21.26 8.21 -18.64
CA SER A 78 -20.80 7.34 -19.73
C SER A 78 -20.04 8.09 -20.82
N SER A 79 -20.38 9.35 -21.11
CA SER A 79 -19.67 10.15 -22.11
C SER A 79 -18.24 10.46 -21.67
N ILE A 80 -18.00 10.57 -20.36
CA ILE A 80 -16.67 10.78 -19.79
C ILE A 80 -15.91 9.46 -19.74
N THR A 81 -16.52 8.39 -19.20
CA THR A 81 -15.84 7.10 -19.03
C THR A 81 -15.48 6.45 -20.36
N SER A 82 -16.31 6.61 -21.41
CA SER A 82 -16.01 6.07 -22.75
C SER A 82 -14.80 6.72 -23.43
N ARG A 83 -14.39 7.91 -22.97
CA ARG A 83 -13.24 8.68 -23.51
C ARG A 83 -12.00 8.57 -22.64
N SER A 84 -11.96 7.66 -21.66
CA SER A 84 -10.85 7.58 -20.70
C SER A 84 -9.47 7.45 -21.36
N ASN A 85 -9.36 6.64 -22.41
CA ASN A 85 -8.11 6.44 -23.15
C ASN A 85 -7.70 7.69 -23.94
N ASP A 86 -8.67 8.35 -24.57
CA ASP A 86 -8.43 9.58 -25.35
C ASP A 86 -8.01 10.74 -24.43
N ILE A 87 -8.66 10.86 -23.26
CA ILE A 87 -8.30 11.84 -22.23
C ILE A 87 -6.90 11.54 -21.67
N ALA A 88 -6.60 10.28 -21.35
CA ALA A 88 -5.28 9.87 -20.88
C ALA A 88 -4.18 10.25 -21.88
N LEU A 89 -4.43 10.02 -23.18
CA LEU A 89 -3.50 10.37 -24.26
C LEU A 89 -3.19 11.87 -24.29
N LYS A 90 -4.22 12.73 -24.21
CA LYS A 90 -4.06 14.19 -24.22
C LYS A 90 -3.35 14.72 -22.97
N LEU A 91 -3.56 14.09 -21.83
CA LEU A 91 -2.87 14.42 -20.58
C LEU A 91 -1.43 13.85 -20.52
N ALA A 92 -0.98 13.15 -21.56
CA ALA A 92 0.27 12.40 -21.58
C ALA A 92 0.42 11.45 -20.38
N ALA A 93 -0.69 10.85 -19.96
CA ALA A 93 -0.76 9.89 -18.87
C ALA A 93 -0.84 8.46 -19.43
N PRO A 94 -0.22 7.46 -18.77
CA PRO A 94 -0.28 6.06 -19.22
C PRO A 94 -1.70 5.49 -19.13
N SER A 95 -2.47 5.93 -18.15
CA SER A 95 -3.89 5.63 -17.97
C SER A 95 -4.51 6.63 -16.99
N ILE A 96 -5.83 6.71 -16.97
CA ILE A 96 -6.58 7.44 -15.93
C ILE A 96 -7.66 6.52 -15.34
N ARG A 97 -8.05 6.78 -14.09
CA ARG A 97 -9.19 6.12 -13.46
C ARG A 97 -10.28 7.15 -13.18
N ILE A 98 -11.53 6.79 -13.50
CA ILE A 98 -12.70 7.64 -13.27
C ILE A 98 -13.54 7.00 -12.18
N GLU A 99 -13.69 7.70 -11.06
CA GLU A 99 -14.59 7.36 -9.95
C GLU A 99 -15.87 8.20 -10.07
N ALA A 100 -17.02 7.55 -10.23
CA ALA A 100 -18.28 8.25 -10.43
C ALA A 100 -19.45 7.55 -9.72
N PRO A 101 -20.21 8.25 -8.87
CA PRO A 101 -19.89 9.54 -8.23
C PRO A 101 -18.81 9.39 -7.14
N ILE A 102 -18.18 10.50 -6.73
CA ILE A 102 -17.39 10.51 -5.49
C ILE A 102 -18.35 10.34 -4.30
N PRO A 103 -18.11 9.39 -3.38
CA PRO A 103 -18.97 9.22 -2.21
C PRO A 103 -19.15 10.53 -1.42
N GLY A 104 -20.41 10.94 -1.21
CA GLY A 104 -20.76 12.15 -0.48
C GLY A 104 -20.61 13.47 -1.26
N LYS A 105 -20.25 13.44 -2.56
CA LYS A 105 -20.13 14.65 -3.40
C LYS A 105 -20.84 14.50 -4.74
N ALA A 106 -21.44 15.58 -5.24
CA ALA A 106 -22.04 15.66 -6.58
C ALA A 106 -20.98 15.97 -7.66
N ALA A 107 -19.91 15.17 -7.69
CA ALA A 107 -18.78 15.31 -8.60
C ALA A 107 -18.21 13.93 -9.00
N LEU A 108 -17.46 13.90 -10.10
CA LEU A 108 -16.66 12.75 -10.53
C LEU A 108 -15.20 12.95 -10.11
N GLY A 109 -14.53 11.87 -9.73
CA GLY A 109 -13.09 11.87 -9.48
C GLY A 109 -12.35 11.39 -10.72
N ILE A 110 -11.49 12.22 -11.31
CA ILE A 110 -10.55 11.79 -12.36
C ILE A 110 -9.17 11.67 -11.75
N GLU A 111 -8.69 10.45 -11.63
CA GLU A 111 -7.37 10.11 -11.09
C GLU A 111 -6.36 10.04 -12.23
N VAL A 112 -5.38 10.94 -12.16
CA VAL A 112 -4.30 11.07 -13.15
C VAL A 112 -2.97 10.76 -12.45
N PRO A 113 -2.14 9.86 -13.01
CA PRO A 113 -0.78 9.61 -12.51
C PRO A 113 0.05 10.89 -12.39
N ASN A 114 0.78 11.01 -11.28
CA ASN A 114 1.74 12.09 -11.11
C ASN A 114 2.89 11.90 -12.11
N LYS A 115 3.47 13.00 -12.62
CA LYS A 115 4.66 12.95 -13.49
C LYS A 115 5.85 12.34 -12.75
N ARG A 116 5.90 12.55 -11.44
CA ARG A 116 6.92 12.02 -10.53
C ARG A 116 6.22 11.36 -9.33
N PRO A 117 5.86 10.07 -9.42
CA PRO A 117 5.26 9.37 -8.30
C PRO A 117 6.30 9.22 -7.18
N SER A 118 5.88 9.49 -5.94
CA SER A 118 6.71 9.29 -4.76
C SER A 118 6.61 7.85 -4.27
N PHE A 119 7.72 7.28 -3.82
CA PHE A 119 7.72 6.00 -3.14
C PHE A 119 7.01 6.11 -1.79
N VAL A 120 6.25 5.07 -1.46
CA VAL A 120 5.68 4.89 -0.11
C VAL A 120 6.58 3.91 0.63
N TYR A 121 7.26 4.39 1.67
CA TYR A 121 8.20 3.57 2.43
C TYR A 121 7.49 2.88 3.59
N LEU A 122 7.84 1.61 3.84
CA LEU A 122 7.32 0.87 4.99
C LEU A 122 7.62 1.60 6.31
N SER A 123 8.82 2.18 6.44
CA SER A 123 9.25 2.96 7.61
C SER A 123 8.31 4.12 7.94
N GLU A 124 7.72 4.77 6.94
CA GLU A 124 6.76 5.86 7.14
C GLU A 124 5.48 5.38 7.81
N ILE A 125 5.04 4.16 7.51
CA ILE A 125 3.79 3.62 8.04
C ILE A 125 4.04 3.03 9.42
N LEU A 126 5.11 2.25 9.60
CA LEU A 126 5.43 1.63 10.89
C LEU A 126 5.81 2.64 11.97
N SER A 127 6.28 3.83 11.57
CA SER A 127 6.56 4.94 12.51
C SER A 127 5.33 5.75 12.89
N THR A 128 4.17 5.50 12.28
CA THR A 128 2.94 6.18 12.67
C THR A 128 2.49 5.71 14.04
N ARG A 129 1.90 6.64 14.80
CA ARG A 129 1.31 6.35 16.11
C ARG A 129 0.24 5.26 16.03
N GLU A 130 -0.58 5.30 14.99
CA GLU A 130 -1.67 4.35 14.76
C GLU A 130 -1.16 2.91 14.56
N PHE A 131 0.01 2.73 13.93
CA PHE A 131 0.65 1.42 13.84
C PHE A 131 1.36 1.05 15.15
N TYR A 132 2.24 1.93 15.65
CA TYR A 132 3.12 1.65 16.78
C TYR A 132 2.36 1.36 18.08
N GLU A 133 1.28 2.11 18.35
CA GLU A 133 0.45 1.93 19.54
C GLU A 133 -0.68 0.90 19.33
N SER A 134 -0.75 0.23 18.18
CA SER A 134 -1.80 -0.75 17.95
C SER A 134 -1.66 -1.93 18.92
N PRO A 135 -2.74 -2.33 19.60
CA PRO A 135 -2.72 -3.44 20.55
C PRO A 135 -2.67 -4.82 19.85
N SER A 136 -3.06 -4.89 18.57
CA SER A 136 -3.06 -6.15 17.82
C SER A 136 -1.66 -6.49 17.34
N LYS A 137 -1.25 -7.75 17.56
CA LYS A 137 0.00 -8.33 17.06
C LYS A 137 -0.05 -8.73 15.59
N LEU A 138 -1.23 -8.62 14.98
CA LEU A 138 -1.47 -8.88 13.56
C LEU A 138 -1.93 -7.60 12.83
N THR A 139 -1.42 -6.46 13.28
CA THR A 139 -1.60 -5.20 12.55
C THR A 139 -0.72 -5.21 11.30
N LEU A 140 -1.32 -4.88 10.16
CA LEU A 140 -0.72 -4.94 8.84
C LEU A 140 -0.64 -3.55 8.23
N SER A 141 0.56 -3.16 7.80
CA SER A 141 0.78 -1.97 6.97
C SER A 141 0.44 -2.27 5.52
N LEU A 142 -0.58 -1.63 4.95
CA LEU A 142 -1.01 -1.83 3.56
C LEU A 142 -0.47 -0.78 2.59
N GLY A 143 -0.11 0.41 3.07
CA GLY A 143 0.39 1.48 2.23
C GLY A 143 -0.11 2.85 2.66
N LYS A 144 -0.29 3.73 1.66
CA LYS A 144 -0.97 5.02 1.81
C LYS A 144 -2.16 5.07 0.87
N ASP A 145 -3.20 5.78 1.27
CA ASP A 145 -4.34 6.06 0.40
C ASP A 145 -3.99 7.16 -0.62
N ILE A 146 -4.97 7.52 -1.45
CA ILE A 146 -4.84 8.57 -2.46
C ILE A 146 -4.57 9.96 -1.89
N ALA A 147 -4.82 10.18 -0.60
CA ALA A 147 -4.54 11.44 0.11
C ALA A 147 -3.16 11.40 0.79
N GLY A 148 -2.44 10.28 0.70
CA GLY A 148 -1.16 10.07 1.37
C GLY A 148 -1.30 9.65 2.84
N ARG A 149 -2.50 9.34 3.33
CA ARG A 149 -2.73 8.90 4.71
C ARG A 149 -2.35 7.42 4.84
N PRO A 150 -1.71 7.00 5.94
CA PRO A 150 -1.38 5.60 6.16
C PRO A 150 -2.64 4.74 6.15
N VAL A 151 -2.55 3.56 5.55
CA VAL A 151 -3.60 2.54 5.56
C VAL A 151 -3.09 1.34 6.32
N ILE A 152 -3.72 1.09 7.45
CA ILE A 152 -3.39 0.04 8.40
C ILE A 152 -4.63 -0.83 8.57
N ALA A 153 -4.45 -2.14 8.65
CA ALA A 153 -5.52 -3.10 8.86
C ALA A 153 -5.16 -4.06 10.00
N ASP A 154 -6.15 -4.62 10.68
CA ASP A 154 -5.96 -5.66 11.69
C ASP A 154 -6.50 -6.98 11.16
N LEU A 155 -5.61 -7.97 10.99
CA LEU A 155 -5.99 -9.30 10.50
C LEU A 155 -6.96 -10.01 11.47
N THR A 156 -7.01 -9.66 12.76
CA THR A 156 -7.97 -10.28 13.69
C THR A 156 -9.43 -9.94 13.34
N THR A 157 -9.66 -8.77 12.75
CA THR A 157 -10.98 -8.31 12.28
C THR A 157 -11.32 -8.85 10.88
N MET A 158 -10.29 -9.30 10.15
CA MET A 158 -10.36 -9.89 8.82
C MET A 158 -9.58 -11.21 8.84
N PRO A 159 -10.12 -12.26 9.50
CA PRO A 159 -9.34 -13.41 9.96
C PRO A 159 -8.59 -14.17 8.85
N HIS A 160 -9.00 -13.95 7.60
CA HIS A 160 -8.32 -14.45 6.41
C HIS A 160 -8.21 -13.36 5.36
N LEU A 161 -7.10 -13.34 4.64
CA LEU A 161 -6.80 -12.38 3.58
C LEU A 161 -6.41 -13.11 2.29
N LEU A 162 -7.04 -12.75 1.18
CA LEU A 162 -6.65 -13.22 -0.16
C LEU A 162 -5.90 -12.10 -0.90
N ILE A 163 -4.68 -12.40 -1.37
CA ILE A 163 -3.85 -11.48 -2.15
C ILE A 163 -3.65 -12.04 -3.56
N ALA A 164 -4.17 -11.34 -4.57
CA ALA A 164 -4.05 -11.68 -5.98
C ALA A 164 -3.45 -10.53 -6.78
N GLY A 165 -2.70 -10.85 -7.85
CA GLY A 165 -2.07 -9.87 -8.72
C GLY A 165 -1.21 -10.54 -9.79
N THR A 166 -1.02 -9.86 -10.92
CA THR A 166 -0.15 -10.31 -12.02
C THR A 166 1.33 -10.14 -11.66
N THR A 167 2.23 -10.76 -12.41
CA THR A 167 3.68 -10.54 -12.26
C THR A 167 4.00 -9.05 -12.43
N GLY A 168 4.82 -8.50 -11.53
CA GLY A 168 5.18 -7.08 -11.55
C GLY A 168 4.16 -6.12 -10.92
N SER A 169 2.97 -6.60 -10.51
CA SER A 169 1.96 -5.76 -9.84
C SER A 169 2.30 -5.37 -8.39
N GLY A 170 3.39 -5.90 -7.83
CA GLY A 170 3.81 -5.63 -6.45
C GLY A 170 3.32 -6.65 -5.41
N LYS A 171 2.68 -7.76 -5.82
CA LYS A 171 2.20 -8.81 -4.91
C LYS A 171 3.26 -9.30 -3.91
N SER A 172 4.45 -9.63 -4.40
CA SER A 172 5.54 -10.13 -3.55
C SER A 172 6.01 -9.06 -2.55
N VAL A 173 6.08 -7.79 -2.97
CA VAL A 173 6.41 -6.67 -2.08
C VAL A 173 5.34 -6.52 -1.00
N CYS A 174 4.05 -6.60 -1.34
CA CYS A 174 2.94 -6.55 -0.40
C CYS A 174 3.03 -7.66 0.66
N ILE A 175 3.31 -8.90 0.26
CA ILE A 175 3.50 -10.03 1.20
C ILE A 175 4.66 -9.75 2.15
N ASN A 176 5.79 -9.24 1.65
CA ASN A 176 6.92 -8.86 2.48
C ASN A 176 6.56 -7.74 3.47
N CYS A 177 5.80 -6.72 3.05
CA CYS A 177 5.33 -5.67 3.96
C CYS A 177 4.43 -6.23 5.08
N ILE A 178 3.54 -7.18 4.76
CA ILE A 178 2.66 -7.84 5.75
C ILE A 178 3.48 -8.63 6.76
N ILE A 179 4.43 -9.46 6.30
CA ILE A 179 5.30 -10.25 7.20
C ILE A 179 6.11 -9.30 8.09
N ASN A 180 6.73 -8.27 7.51
CA ASN A 180 7.50 -7.30 8.29
C ASN A 180 6.62 -6.51 9.27
N SER A 181 5.36 -6.20 8.94
CA SER A 181 4.45 -5.53 9.89
C SER A 181 4.34 -6.32 11.19
N VAL A 182 4.15 -7.65 11.08
CA VAL A 182 4.10 -8.54 12.24
C VAL A 182 5.46 -8.67 12.93
N LEU A 183 6.57 -8.82 12.19
CA LEU A 183 7.91 -8.95 12.78
C LEU A 183 8.34 -7.71 13.60
N PHE A 184 7.85 -6.53 13.23
CA PHE A 184 8.10 -5.28 13.98
C PHE A 184 7.16 -5.08 15.18
N GLN A 185 6.16 -5.94 15.38
CA GLN A 185 5.15 -5.75 16.43
C GLN A 185 4.96 -6.94 17.38
N ALA A 186 5.33 -8.15 16.93
CA ALA A 186 5.12 -9.40 17.63
C ALA A 186 6.43 -10.14 17.91
N THR A 187 6.57 -10.66 19.12
CA THR A 187 7.65 -11.62 19.46
C THR A 187 7.32 -13.03 18.92
N PRO A 188 8.30 -13.93 18.85
CA PRO A 188 8.08 -15.31 18.43
C PRO A 188 7.07 -16.09 19.29
N ASP A 189 6.84 -15.69 20.54
CA ASP A 189 5.88 -16.36 21.42
C ASP A 189 4.46 -15.81 21.24
N GLU A 190 4.32 -14.62 20.68
CA GLU A 190 3.04 -13.98 20.39
C GLU A 190 2.49 -14.41 19.02
N VAL A 191 3.35 -14.53 18.01
CA VAL A 191 2.95 -14.93 16.65
C VAL A 191 3.95 -15.92 16.06
N LYS A 192 3.42 -16.99 15.45
CA LYS A 192 4.20 -17.97 14.70
C LYS A 192 3.79 -17.97 13.22
N PHE A 193 4.76 -18.18 12.34
CA PHE A 193 4.55 -18.29 10.90
C PHE A 193 4.68 -19.73 10.41
N LEU A 194 3.75 -20.09 9.52
CA LEU A 194 3.89 -21.23 8.62
C LEU A 194 3.92 -20.69 7.20
N LEU A 195 5.13 -20.60 6.63
CA LEU A 195 5.32 -20.04 5.29
C LEU A 195 5.44 -21.16 4.26
N ILE A 196 4.64 -21.06 3.19
CA ILE A 196 4.62 -22.02 2.08
C ILE A 196 4.98 -21.27 0.80
N ASP A 197 6.11 -21.63 0.19
CA ASP A 197 6.60 -21.07 -1.07
C ASP A 197 6.95 -22.19 -2.07
N PRO A 198 5.94 -22.71 -2.79
CA PRO A 198 6.15 -23.79 -3.75
C PRO A 198 7.02 -23.36 -4.94
N LYS A 199 7.14 -22.05 -5.20
CA LYS A 199 7.96 -21.52 -6.30
C LYS A 199 9.41 -21.26 -5.91
N ARG A 200 9.71 -21.24 -4.61
CA ARG A 200 11.08 -21.04 -4.07
C ARG A 200 11.69 -19.68 -4.39
N VAL A 201 10.86 -18.66 -4.64
CA VAL A 201 11.31 -17.34 -5.13
C VAL A 201 11.26 -16.27 -4.04
N GLU A 202 10.24 -16.29 -3.18
CA GLU A 202 9.84 -15.09 -2.44
C GLU A 202 10.11 -15.19 -0.94
N LEU A 203 9.86 -16.35 -0.33
CA LEU A 203 9.80 -16.45 1.13
C LEU A 203 11.04 -17.11 1.74
N LYS A 204 11.95 -17.67 0.94
CA LYS A 204 13.16 -18.33 1.45
C LYS A 204 14.06 -17.43 2.30
N THR A 205 14.03 -16.12 2.07
CA THR A 205 14.74 -15.12 2.87
C THR A 205 14.33 -15.14 4.34
N TYR A 206 13.13 -15.62 4.66
CA TYR A 206 12.64 -15.72 6.03
C TYR A 206 13.06 -17.00 6.76
N ASN A 207 13.82 -17.90 6.14
CA ASN A 207 14.37 -19.03 6.89
C ASN A 207 15.18 -18.52 8.10
N ASP A 208 15.16 -19.32 9.16
CA ASP A 208 15.90 -19.08 10.41
C ASP A 208 15.37 -17.94 11.30
N ILE A 209 14.29 -17.24 10.92
CA ILE A 209 13.61 -16.35 11.87
C ILE A 209 12.96 -17.17 13.00
N PRO A 210 13.01 -16.72 14.26
CA PRO A 210 12.49 -17.48 15.40
C PRO A 210 10.96 -17.63 15.42
N HIS A 211 10.25 -16.84 14.61
CA HIS A 211 8.80 -16.94 14.43
C HIS A 211 8.38 -18.15 13.60
N LEU A 212 9.27 -18.76 12.81
CA LEU A 212 8.89 -19.92 11.98
C LEU A 212 8.64 -21.18 12.82
N ILE A 213 7.53 -21.86 12.54
CA ILE A 213 7.22 -23.18 13.12
C ILE A 213 8.12 -24.27 12.53
N THR A 214 8.44 -24.12 11.24
CA THR A 214 9.27 -25.02 10.44
C THR A 214 9.95 -24.18 9.37
N PRO A 215 11.10 -24.63 8.81
CA PRO A 215 11.65 -24.03 7.60
C PRO A 215 10.59 -23.86 6.51
N VAL A 216 10.77 -22.85 5.67
CA VAL A 216 9.81 -22.50 4.61
C VAL A 216 9.49 -23.73 3.77
N ILE A 217 8.22 -24.10 3.73
CA ILE A 217 7.76 -25.30 3.04
C ILE A 217 7.79 -25.03 1.54
N THR A 218 8.52 -25.88 0.81
CA THR A 218 8.62 -25.77 -0.65
C THR A 218 8.09 -27.00 -1.37
N ASP A 219 7.97 -28.13 -0.67
CA ASP A 219 7.32 -29.32 -1.18
C ASP A 219 5.82 -29.26 -0.81
N PRO A 220 4.90 -29.31 -1.79
CA PRO A 220 3.48 -29.33 -1.52
C PRO A 220 2.95 -30.67 -0.96
N LYS A 221 3.80 -31.71 -0.87
CA LYS A 221 3.45 -33.03 -0.33
C LYS A 221 3.79 -33.20 1.14
#